data_AF-A0A8T6YD53-F1
#
_entry.id   AF-A0A8T6YD53-F1
#
_cell.length_a   1.000
_cell.length_b   1.000
_cell.length_c   1.000
_cell.angle_alpha   90.00
_cell.angle_beta   90.00
_cell.angle_gamma   90.00
#
_symmetry.space_group_name_H-M   'P 1'
#
loop_
_entity.id
_entity.type
_entity.pdbx_description
1 polymer ?
#
loop_
_entity_poly.entity_id
_entity_poly.type
_entity_poly.pdbx_seq_one_letter_code
_entity_poly.pdbx_strand_id
1 'polypeptide(L)'
;MEPDCNYFNENSQSPLRSGEYSWVINNSVDTTTKLTACTYDRIIITTPAKTDFTEDSGVFRFDTVYNLNYESAIAVSDHYPVYATFWDNRDTD
;
A
#
# COMPACT_ATOMS: atom_id res chain seq x y z
N MET A 1 6.04 -11.59 -14.25
CA MET A 1 6.01 -10.32 -13.49
C MET A 1 7.38 -10.10 -12.88
N GLU A 2 7.86 -8.85 -12.93
CA GLU A 2 9.24 -8.35 -12.70
C GLU A 2 9.78 -8.60 -11.27
N PRO A 3 10.77 -9.50 -11.10
CA PRO A 3 11.38 -9.81 -9.81
C PRO A 3 12.32 -8.73 -9.25
N ASP A 4 12.55 -7.63 -9.98
CA ASP A 4 13.66 -6.72 -9.66
C ASP A 4 13.23 -5.39 -9.02
N CYS A 5 11.99 -5.25 -8.52
CA CYS A 5 11.44 -3.98 -8.01
C CYS A 5 11.53 -2.79 -9.00
N ASN A 6 11.73 -3.05 -10.31
CA ASN A 6 12.04 -2.02 -11.30
C ASN A 6 10.81 -1.35 -11.93
N TYR A 7 9.60 -1.80 -11.60
CA TYR A 7 8.38 -1.24 -12.18
C TYR A 7 8.19 0.25 -11.85
N PHE A 8 8.58 0.67 -10.64
CA PHE A 8 8.49 2.05 -10.20
C PHE A 8 9.70 2.43 -9.35
N ASN A 9 10.43 3.47 -9.75
CA ASN A 9 11.51 4.02 -8.93
C ASN A 9 10.90 4.90 -7.83
N GLU A 10 10.83 4.34 -6.62
CA GLU A 10 10.24 4.98 -5.46
C GLU A 10 10.95 6.27 -5.04
N ASN A 11 12.21 6.44 -5.44
CA ASN A 11 13.04 7.61 -5.12
C ASN A 11 13.07 8.64 -6.25
N SER A 12 12.39 8.37 -7.36
CA SER A 12 12.25 9.35 -8.44
C SER A 12 11.27 10.47 -8.08
N GLN A 13 11.42 11.62 -8.74
CA GLN A 13 10.45 12.70 -8.59
C GLN A 13 9.09 12.26 -9.13
N SER A 14 8.06 12.39 -8.29
CA SER A 14 6.67 12.19 -8.66
C SER A 14 5.87 13.44 -8.30
N PRO A 15 5.02 13.96 -9.20
CA PRO A 15 4.11 15.08 -8.89
C PRO A 15 3.23 14.80 -7.67
N LEU A 16 2.95 13.52 -7.40
CA LEU A 16 2.14 13.08 -6.26
C LEU A 16 2.90 13.15 -4.93
N ARG A 17 4.20 13.48 -4.92
CA ARG A 17 4.96 13.76 -3.69
C ARG A 17 4.91 15.25 -3.29
N SER A 18 4.10 16.07 -3.97
CA SER A 18 3.87 17.46 -3.55
C SER A 18 3.20 17.53 -2.18
N GLY A 19 3.24 18.70 -1.53
CA GLY A 19 2.62 18.91 -0.21
C GLY A 19 1.09 18.81 -0.19
N GLU A 20 0.44 18.65 -1.36
CA GLU A 20 -1.00 18.46 -1.49
C GLU A 20 -1.43 17.00 -1.32
N TYR A 21 -0.47 16.08 -1.22
CA TYR A 21 -0.71 14.64 -1.17
C TYR A 21 -0.01 13.99 0.02
N SER A 22 -0.59 12.90 0.50
CA SER A 22 -0.01 12.00 1.50
C SER A 22 0.05 10.59 0.97
N TRP A 23 1.23 9.98 1.01
CA TRP A 23 1.40 8.58 0.67
C TRP A 23 1.24 7.74 1.94
N VAL A 24 0.02 7.24 2.18
CA VAL A 24 -0.29 6.45 3.38
C VAL A 24 0.22 5.01 3.28
N ILE A 25 0.47 4.54 2.06
CA ILE A 25 1.33 3.37 1.80
C ILE A 25 2.69 3.91 1.33
N ASN A 26 3.61 4.00 2.28
CA ASN A 26 4.93 4.56 2.06
C ASN A 26 5.91 3.49 1.54
N ASN A 27 7.11 3.91 1.14
CA ASN A 27 8.13 3.06 0.49
C ASN A 27 8.64 1.87 1.33
N SER A 28 8.34 1.80 2.62
CA SER A 28 8.78 0.68 3.48
C SER A 28 7.74 -0.45 3.57
N VAL A 29 6.63 -0.38 2.84
CA VAL A 29 5.51 -1.32 2.96
C VAL A 29 5.57 -2.35 1.83
N ASP A 30 5.98 -3.58 2.14
CA ASP A 30 5.99 -4.68 1.17
C ASP A 30 4.56 -5.08 0.78
N THR A 31 4.21 -4.88 -0.49
CA THR A 31 2.88 -5.19 -1.04
C THR A 31 2.87 -6.45 -1.89
N THR A 32 3.94 -7.25 -1.89
CA THR A 32 4.09 -8.40 -2.78
C THR A 32 4.13 -9.73 -2.03
N THR A 33 3.49 -10.78 -2.59
CA THR A 33 3.48 -12.12 -1.96
C THR A 33 4.67 -12.99 -2.33
N LYS A 34 5.48 -12.51 -3.28
CA LYS A 34 6.72 -13.16 -3.75
C LYS A 34 7.88 -12.92 -2.79
N LEU A 35 9.01 -13.56 -3.06
CA LEU A 35 10.24 -13.43 -2.27
C LEU A 35 10.89 -12.03 -2.35
N THR A 36 10.48 -11.23 -3.32
CA THR A 36 10.92 -9.83 -3.48
C THR A 36 10.08 -8.97 -2.57
N ALA A 37 10.68 -8.02 -1.86
CA ALA A 37 9.92 -7.04 -1.05
C ALA A 37 9.86 -5.71 -1.82
N CYS A 38 8.74 -5.43 -2.47
CA CYS A 38 8.57 -4.19 -3.24
C CYS A 38 7.27 -3.46 -2.82
N THR A 39 7.32 -2.12 -2.79
CA THR A 39 6.14 -1.28 -2.49
C THR A 39 5.47 -0.82 -3.78
N TYR A 40 4.84 -1.74 -4.51
CA TYR A 40 4.22 -1.41 -5.80
C TYR A 40 2.84 -0.77 -5.64
N ASP A 41 2.03 -1.28 -4.73
CA ASP A 41 0.66 -0.81 -4.51
C ASP A 41 0.64 0.40 -3.57
N ARG A 42 -0.09 1.45 -3.93
CA ARG A 42 -0.09 2.72 -3.21
C ARG A 42 -1.51 3.19 -2.92
N ILE A 43 -1.68 3.79 -1.75
CA ILE A 43 -2.80 4.69 -1.47
C ILE A 43 -2.21 6.07 -1.25
N ILE A 44 -2.67 7.03 -2.05
CA ILE A 44 -2.27 8.43 -1.99
C ILE A 44 -3.53 9.24 -1.79
N ILE A 45 -3.59 10.01 -0.71
CA ILE A 45 -4.73 10.85 -0.36
C ILE A 45 -4.37 12.31 -0.53
N THR A 46 -5.36 13.15 -0.79
CA THR A 46 -5.19 14.61 -0.80
C THR A 46 -5.11 15.15 0.64
N THR A 47 -4.59 16.37 0.81
CA THR A 47 -4.50 17.02 2.12
C THR A 47 -5.84 17.14 2.85
N PRO A 48 -6.99 17.47 2.21
CA PRO A 48 -8.29 17.47 2.89
C PRO A 48 -8.64 16.11 3.50
N ALA A 49 -8.50 15.03 2.73
CA ALA A 49 -8.79 13.66 3.20
C ALA A 49 -7.91 13.18 4.38
N LYS A 50 -6.85 13.93 4.76
CA LYS A 50 -6.07 13.63 5.97
C LYS A 50 -6.88 13.81 7.26
N THR A 51 -7.89 14.69 7.28
CA THR A 51 -8.70 14.91 8.49
C THR A 51 -9.52 13.68 8.85
N ASP A 52 -9.94 12.92 7.83
CA ASP A 52 -10.71 11.70 8.01
C ASP A 52 -9.83 10.47 8.13
N PHE A 53 -8.58 10.53 7.68
CA PHE A 53 -7.64 9.42 7.79
C PHE A 53 -7.35 9.10 9.26
N THR A 54 -7.53 7.85 9.65
CA THR A 54 -7.36 7.39 11.05
C THR A 54 -5.90 7.22 11.46
N GLU A 55 -4.96 7.44 10.54
CA GLU A 55 -3.56 7.03 10.63
C GLU A 55 -3.31 5.52 10.57
N ASP A 56 -4.35 4.72 10.33
CA ASP A 56 -4.24 3.28 10.14
C ASP A 56 -4.31 2.91 8.65
N SER A 57 -3.19 2.41 8.15
CA SER A 57 -3.01 1.92 6.79
C SER A 57 -1.99 0.79 6.78
N GLY A 58 -2.06 -0.04 5.75
CA GLY A 58 -1.09 -1.11 5.61
C GLY A 58 -1.46 -2.12 4.54
N VAL A 59 -1.03 -3.35 4.78
CA VAL A 59 -1.17 -4.46 3.85
C VAL A 59 -1.97 -5.58 4.51
N PHE A 60 -2.96 -6.08 3.80
CA PHE A 60 -3.70 -7.25 4.22
C PHE A 60 -2.95 -8.52 3.82
N ARG A 61 -2.19 -9.05 4.80
CA ARG A 61 -1.40 -10.29 4.69
C ARG A 61 -2.29 -11.53 4.73
N PHE A 62 -3.02 -11.77 3.64
CA PHE A 62 -3.94 -12.91 3.53
C PHE A 62 -3.24 -14.26 3.69
N ASP A 63 -1.95 -14.34 3.35
CA ASP A 63 -1.09 -15.50 3.59
C ASP A 63 -1.01 -15.84 5.09
N THR A 64 -0.82 -14.81 5.92
CA THR A 64 -0.72 -14.95 7.37
C THR A 64 -2.08 -15.19 8.00
N VAL A 65 -3.10 -14.41 7.59
CA VAL A 65 -4.46 -14.49 8.13
C VAL A 65 -5.09 -15.86 7.88
N TYR A 66 -4.87 -16.45 6.71
CA TYR A 66 -5.42 -17.75 6.34
C TYR A 66 -4.39 -18.90 6.44
N ASN A 67 -3.20 -18.63 6.96
CA ASN A 67 -2.11 -19.60 7.15
C ASN A 67 -1.79 -20.38 5.86
N LEU A 68 -1.66 -19.68 4.75
CA LEU A 68 -1.33 -20.23 3.44
C LEU A 68 0.17 -20.46 3.32
N ASN A 69 0.55 -21.55 2.66
CA ASN A 69 1.93 -21.71 2.20
C ASN A 69 2.20 -20.81 0.98
N TYR A 70 3.48 -20.67 0.63
CA TYR A 70 3.92 -19.84 -0.50
C TYR A 70 3.16 -20.16 -1.80
N GLU A 71 3.09 -21.44 -2.20
CA GLU A 71 2.41 -21.87 -3.43
C GLU A 71 0.93 -21.48 -3.46
N SER A 72 0.25 -21.62 -2.33
CA SER A 72 -1.17 -21.25 -2.20
C SER A 72 -1.35 -19.73 -2.21
N ALA A 73 -0.43 -18.99 -1.57
CA ALA A 73 -0.49 -17.53 -1.55
C ALA A 73 -0.29 -16.94 -2.95
N ILE A 74 0.74 -17.39 -3.68
CA ILE A 74 1.00 -16.91 -5.05
C ILE A 74 -0.06 -17.38 -6.06
N ALA A 75 -0.75 -18.49 -5.79
CA ALA A 75 -1.87 -18.96 -6.61
C ALA A 75 -3.12 -18.06 -6.45
N VAL A 76 -3.27 -17.40 -5.30
CA VAL A 76 -4.30 -16.37 -5.10
C VAL A 76 -3.91 -15.08 -5.82
N SER A 77 -2.73 -14.55 -5.52
CA SER A 77 -2.17 -13.35 -6.16
C SER A 77 -0.70 -13.19 -5.85
N ASP A 78 0.06 -12.53 -6.73
CA ASP A 78 1.42 -12.08 -6.45
C ASP A 78 1.50 -10.73 -5.70
N HIS A 79 0.35 -10.13 -5.37
CA HIS A 79 0.23 -8.90 -4.58
C HIS A 79 -0.67 -9.09 -3.36
N TYR A 80 -0.37 -8.38 -2.29
CA TYR A 80 -1.28 -8.21 -1.16
C TYR A 80 -2.16 -6.96 -1.34
N PRO A 81 -3.44 -6.99 -0.94
CA PRO A 81 -4.25 -5.78 -0.87
C PRO A 81 -3.64 -4.74 0.08
N VAL A 82 -3.61 -3.48 -0.33
CA VAL A 82 -3.33 -2.34 0.55
C VAL A 82 -4.63 -1.76 1.10
N TYR A 83 -4.59 -1.21 2.31
CA TYR A 83 -5.74 -0.57 2.94
C TYR A 83 -5.37 0.74 3.63
N ALA A 84 -6.37 1.59 3.81
CA ALA A 84 -6.35 2.75 4.68
C ALA A 84 -7.75 2.88 5.30
N THR A 85 -7.83 3.21 6.59
CA THR A 85 -9.11 3.39 7.28
C THR A 85 -9.40 4.87 7.50
N PHE A 86 -10.68 5.22 7.44
CA PHE A 86 -11.16 6.59 7.53
C PHE A 86 -12.34 6.67 8.50
N TRP A 87 -12.46 7.80 9.20
CA TRP A 87 -13.64 8.13 9.99
C TRP A 87 -14.78 8.53 9.06
N ASP A 88 -15.99 8.04 9.32
CA ASP A 88 -17.20 8.39 8.58
C ASP A 88 -18.00 9.54 9.24
N ASN A 89 -17.50 10.06 10.36
CA ASN A 89 -18.19 11.01 11.23
C ASN A 89 -17.30 12.14 11.75
N ARG A 90 -16.09 12.31 11.18
CA ARG A 90 -15.17 13.41 11.48
C ARG A 90 -14.98 14.37 10.31
N ASP A 91 -15.86 14.26 9.32
CA ASP A 91 -15.90 15.17 8.21
C ASP A 91 -16.13 16.60 8.74
N THR A 92 -15.10 17.43 8.57
CA THR A 92 -15.05 18.80 9.05
C THR A 92 -14.72 19.77 7.92
N ASP A 93 -14.73 19.29 6.66
CA ASP A 93 -14.52 20.11 5.47
C ASP A 93 -15.82 20.52 4.74
#